data_AF-X1LY28-F1
#
_entry.id   AF-X1LY28-F1
#
_cell.length_a   1.000
_cell.length_b   1.000
_cell.length_c   1.000
_cell.angle_alpha   90.00
_cell.angle_beta   90.00
_cell.angle_gamma   90.00
#
_symmetry.space_group_name_H-M   'P 1'
#
loop_
_entity.id
_entity.type
_entity.pdbx_description
1 polymer ?
#
loop_
_entity_poly.entity_id
_entity_poly.type
_entity_poly.pdbx_seq_one_letter_code
_entity_poly.pdbx_strand_id
1 'polypeptide(L)'
;TVNHIVSVCQDIVTNYEVDGLHLDHIRYAGPEFSRDPLSEASFVEAQILDPELTWEDWQRAQVADLVSQIYEQVILTHQDVMLTAAVWPIYRDYWDWIANDGYDGYYQDSQGWMWKDSIDAIAPMLYTVSTKDYPDRFDVLVRDFVSNANERHVCPGITADYDSFDRIWSRIEIARQAGASGQAIFSYSLINKWGYWDEFRNGPYAIPADVPPMPWK
;
A
#
# COMPACT_ATOMS: atom_id res chain seq x y z
N THR A 1 -6.80 -2.63 21.16
CA THR A 1 -5.66 -2.12 20.38
C THR A 1 -6.10 -1.24 19.22
N VAL A 2 -7.09 -1.64 18.41
CA VAL A 2 -7.64 -0.82 17.30
C VAL A 2 -8.03 0.59 17.74
N ASN A 3 -8.85 0.74 18.78
CA ASN A 3 -9.26 2.07 19.29
C ASN A 3 -8.09 2.98 19.64
N HIS A 4 -6.96 2.43 20.11
CA HIS A 4 -5.79 3.23 20.43
C HIS A 4 -5.13 3.76 19.16
N ILE A 5 -4.97 2.92 18.13
CA ILE A 5 -4.42 3.34 16.82
C ILE A 5 -5.32 4.39 16.18
N VAL A 6 -6.64 4.16 16.14
CA VAL A 6 -7.62 5.13 15.63
C VAL A 6 -7.53 6.45 16.39
N SER A 7 -7.39 6.42 17.72
CA SER A 7 -7.24 7.63 18.54
C SER A 7 -5.94 8.39 18.22
N VAL A 8 -4.85 7.69 17.93
CA VAL A 8 -3.59 8.33 17.49
C VAL A 8 -3.76 8.97 16.11
N CYS A 9 -4.40 8.28 15.16
CA CYS A 9 -4.71 8.85 13.85
C CYS A 9 -5.59 10.10 13.98
N GLN A 10 -6.61 10.06 14.83
CA GLN A 10 -7.49 11.18 15.14
C GLN A 10 -6.72 12.37 15.73
N ASP A 11 -5.86 12.10 16.70
CA ASP A 11 -5.02 13.12 17.33
C ASP A 11 -4.13 13.84 16.31
N ILE A 12 -3.54 13.10 15.36
CA ILE A 12 -2.71 13.68 14.30
C ILE A 12 -3.53 14.62 13.41
N VAL A 13 -4.66 14.16 12.85
CA VAL A 13 -5.44 14.98 11.90
C VAL A 13 -6.13 16.16 12.57
N THR A 14 -6.41 16.08 13.87
CA THR A 14 -7.04 17.18 14.61
C THR A 14 -6.04 18.25 15.03
N ASN A 15 -4.81 17.87 15.37
CA ASN A 15 -3.83 18.81 15.93
C ASN A 15 -2.80 19.30 14.91
N TYR A 16 -2.76 18.73 13.71
CA TYR A 16 -1.80 19.09 12.67
C TYR A 16 -2.48 19.24 11.31
N GLU A 17 -2.08 20.27 10.56
CA GLU A 17 -2.52 20.50 9.17
C GLU A 17 -1.77 19.53 8.25
N VAL A 18 -2.24 18.29 8.19
CA VAL A 18 -1.70 17.25 7.30
C VAL A 18 -2.62 17.02 6.12
N ASP A 19 -2.05 16.81 4.92
CA ASP A 19 -2.83 16.45 3.72
C ASP A 19 -3.15 14.94 3.68
N GLY A 20 -2.51 14.13 4.52
CA GLY A 20 -2.72 12.70 4.52
C GLY A 20 -2.09 11.94 5.68
N LEU A 21 -2.66 10.79 5.97
CA LEU A 21 -2.11 9.73 6.81
C LEU A 21 -1.58 8.60 5.90
N HIS A 22 -0.35 8.17 6.14
CA HIS A 22 0.27 7.06 5.41
C HIS A 22 0.56 5.91 6.37
N LEU A 23 0.00 4.74 6.09
CA LEU A 23 0.19 3.52 6.86
C LEU A 23 1.34 2.70 6.26
N ASP A 24 2.36 2.42 7.07
CA ASP A 24 3.40 1.46 6.73
C ASP A 24 3.27 0.22 7.63
N HIS A 25 3.69 -0.94 7.14
CA HIS A 25 3.65 -2.21 7.87
C HIS A 25 2.26 -2.60 8.42
N ILE A 26 1.18 -2.12 7.78
CA ILE A 26 -0.20 -2.50 8.11
C ILE A 26 -0.51 -3.92 7.61
N ARG A 27 0.04 -4.92 8.32
CA ARG A 27 0.01 -6.35 7.99
C ARG A 27 0.58 -7.18 9.16
N TYR A 28 0.46 -8.51 9.08
CA TYR A 28 1.18 -9.40 10.00
C TYR A 28 2.65 -9.58 9.57
N ALA A 29 3.47 -10.10 10.49
CA ALA A 29 4.89 -10.39 10.21
C ALA A 29 5.12 -11.66 9.38
N GLY A 30 4.08 -12.50 9.22
CA GLY A 30 4.10 -13.78 8.51
C GLY A 30 2.95 -14.67 8.98
N PRO A 31 2.71 -15.82 8.33
CA PRO A 31 1.57 -16.69 8.63
C PRO A 31 1.63 -17.37 10.01
N GLU A 32 2.81 -17.47 10.59
CA GLU A 32 3.07 -18.14 11.88
C GLU A 32 2.86 -17.23 13.11
N PHE A 33 2.65 -15.93 12.90
CA PHE A 33 2.61 -14.94 13.98
C PHE A 33 1.22 -14.78 14.63
N SER A 34 1.21 -14.15 15.81
CA SER A 34 0.01 -13.82 16.59
C SER A 34 -0.87 -15.02 16.97
N ARG A 35 -0.21 -16.15 17.29
CA ARG A 35 -0.80 -17.34 17.92
C ARG A 35 -0.77 -17.25 19.45
N ASP A 36 -0.88 -16.05 20.00
CA ASP A 36 -0.94 -15.86 21.45
C ASP A 36 -2.34 -16.25 21.98
N PRO A 37 -2.47 -16.57 23.28
CA PRO A 37 -3.73 -17.06 23.83
C PRO A 37 -4.93 -16.13 23.65
N LEU A 38 -4.72 -14.81 23.56
CA LEU A 38 -5.81 -13.87 23.34
C LEU A 38 -6.31 -13.95 21.89
N SER A 39 -5.38 -13.97 20.93
CA SER A 39 -5.72 -14.10 19.52
C SER A 39 -6.41 -15.43 19.22
N GLU A 40 -5.92 -16.54 19.78
CA GLU A 40 -6.57 -17.85 19.62
C GLU A 40 -7.96 -17.90 20.24
N ALA A 41 -8.16 -17.31 21.43
CA ALA A 41 -9.48 -17.24 22.03
C ALA A 41 -10.46 -16.40 21.20
N SER A 42 -10.03 -15.23 20.71
CA SER A 42 -10.87 -14.37 19.85
C SER A 42 -11.23 -15.03 18.52
N PHE A 43 -10.32 -15.84 17.94
CA PHE A 43 -10.65 -16.63 16.75
C PHE A 43 -11.70 -17.70 17.06
N VAL A 44 -11.57 -18.44 18.16
CA VAL A 44 -12.57 -19.45 18.56
C VAL A 44 -13.94 -18.81 18.76
N GLU A 45 -14.01 -17.63 19.39
CA GLU A 45 -15.26 -16.88 19.52
C GLU A 45 -15.86 -16.49 18.16
N ALA A 46 -15.03 -16.02 17.22
CA ALA A 46 -15.47 -15.71 15.87
C ALA A 46 -15.98 -16.95 15.12
N GLN A 47 -15.32 -18.09 15.29
CA GLN A 47 -15.67 -19.35 14.62
C GLN A 47 -16.99 -19.96 15.14
N ILE A 48 -17.42 -19.61 16.35
CA ILE A 48 -18.77 -19.98 16.85
C ILE A 48 -19.86 -19.32 15.99
N LEU A 49 -19.61 -18.10 15.50
CA LEU A 49 -20.55 -17.35 14.67
C LEU A 49 -20.43 -17.74 13.19
N ASP A 50 -19.22 -18.07 12.74
CA ASP A 50 -18.94 -18.55 11.39
C ASP A 50 -18.06 -19.81 11.43
N PRO A 51 -18.67 -21.01 11.43
CA PRO A 51 -17.93 -22.28 11.54
C PRO A 51 -16.95 -22.55 10.39
N GLU A 52 -17.12 -21.91 9.24
CA GLU A 52 -16.22 -22.08 8.08
C GLU A 52 -15.06 -21.06 8.09
N LEU A 53 -15.05 -20.13 9.06
CA LEU A 53 -14.00 -19.11 9.18
C LEU A 53 -12.64 -19.77 9.44
N THR A 54 -11.70 -19.49 8.55
CA THR A 54 -10.31 -19.92 8.67
C THR A 54 -9.51 -18.92 9.51
N TRP A 55 -8.38 -19.37 10.06
CA TRP A 55 -7.49 -18.49 10.83
C TRP A 55 -6.91 -17.38 9.95
N GLU A 56 -6.58 -17.72 8.71
CA GLU A 56 -6.04 -16.84 7.68
C GLU A 56 -7.04 -15.75 7.31
N ASP A 57 -8.32 -16.11 7.09
CA ASP A 57 -9.39 -15.16 6.84
C ASP A 57 -9.65 -14.27 8.05
N TRP A 58 -9.62 -14.84 9.26
CA TRP A 58 -9.75 -14.08 10.49
C TRP A 58 -8.63 -13.06 10.64
N GLN A 59 -7.35 -13.43 10.45
CA GLN A 59 -6.24 -12.48 10.52
C GLN A 59 -6.35 -11.39 9.45
N ARG A 60 -6.68 -11.73 8.20
CA ARG A 60 -6.95 -10.72 7.16
C ARG A 60 -8.06 -9.75 7.59
N ALA A 61 -9.13 -10.26 8.18
CA ALA A 61 -10.24 -9.44 8.67
C ALA A 61 -9.79 -8.46 9.76
N GLN A 62 -8.86 -8.84 10.65
CA GLN A 62 -8.35 -7.92 11.67
C GLN A 62 -7.58 -6.74 11.09
N VAL A 63 -6.78 -6.96 10.04
CA VAL A 63 -6.06 -5.86 9.35
C VAL A 63 -7.06 -4.99 8.59
N ALA A 64 -7.98 -5.61 7.85
CA ALA A 64 -8.99 -4.88 7.10
C ALA A 64 -9.90 -4.04 8.02
N ASP A 65 -10.32 -4.59 9.16
CA ASP A 65 -11.12 -3.86 10.16
C ASP A 65 -10.37 -2.65 10.72
N LEU A 66 -9.07 -2.78 11.02
CA LEU A 66 -8.28 -1.63 11.46
C LEU A 66 -8.23 -0.53 10.39
N VAL A 67 -7.99 -0.89 9.12
CA VAL A 67 -7.96 0.09 8.01
C VAL A 67 -9.33 0.76 7.84
N SER A 68 -10.42 -0.02 7.81
CA SER A 68 -11.78 0.51 7.69
C SER A 68 -12.14 1.41 8.88
N GLN A 69 -11.79 1.03 10.12
CA GLN A 69 -12.07 1.86 11.29
C GLN A 69 -11.31 3.20 11.27
N ILE A 70 -10.05 3.23 10.80
CA ILE A 70 -9.32 4.48 10.59
C ILE A 70 -10.05 5.33 9.55
N TYR A 71 -10.41 4.75 8.41
CA TYR A 71 -11.07 5.47 7.33
C TYR A 71 -12.42 6.06 7.76
N GLU A 72 -13.28 5.24 8.34
CA GLU A 72 -14.64 5.64 8.73
C GLU A 72 -14.65 6.67 9.87
N GLN A 73 -13.80 6.52 10.88
CA GLN A 73 -13.85 7.37 12.06
C GLN A 73 -13.03 8.65 11.88
N VAL A 74 -11.91 8.58 11.16
CA VAL A 74 -10.95 9.69 11.05
C VAL A 74 -11.08 10.39 9.71
N ILE A 75 -11.06 9.64 8.61
CA ILE A 75 -10.92 10.22 7.27
C ILE A 75 -12.24 10.76 6.76
N LEU A 76 -13.34 10.04 6.97
CA LEU A 76 -14.66 10.52 6.56
C LEU A 76 -15.09 11.80 7.30
N THR A 77 -14.51 12.07 8.47
CA THR A 77 -14.75 13.30 9.24
C THR A 77 -13.79 14.45 8.87
N HIS A 78 -12.75 14.18 8.08
CA HIS A 78 -11.73 15.12 7.61
C HIS A 78 -11.48 14.92 6.11
N GLN A 79 -12.46 15.29 5.26
CA GLN A 79 -12.46 14.94 3.82
C GLN A 79 -11.24 15.48 3.04
N ASP A 80 -10.59 16.54 3.52
CA ASP A 80 -9.37 17.08 2.91
C ASP A 80 -8.10 16.22 3.18
N VAL A 81 -8.19 15.23 4.07
CA VAL A 81 -7.09 14.32 4.43
C VAL A 81 -7.22 13.00 3.67
N MET A 82 -6.12 12.53 3.05
CA MET A 82 -6.07 11.22 2.41
C MET A 82 -5.62 10.10 3.36
N LEU A 83 -6.17 8.90 3.23
CA LEU A 83 -5.58 7.69 3.80
C LEU A 83 -4.88 6.88 2.72
N THR A 84 -3.60 6.61 2.94
CA THR A 84 -2.78 5.84 2.02
C THR A 84 -2.01 4.74 2.75
N ALA A 85 -1.53 3.72 2.03
CA ALA A 85 -0.73 2.67 2.63
C ALA A 85 0.39 2.17 1.71
N ALA A 86 1.57 1.90 2.28
CA ALA A 86 2.60 1.10 1.64
C ALA A 86 2.20 -0.39 1.73
N VAL A 87 2.10 -1.04 0.56
CA VAL A 87 1.60 -2.42 0.48
C VAL A 87 2.61 -3.35 -0.18
N TRP A 88 2.50 -4.64 0.11
CA TRP A 88 3.41 -5.67 -0.36
C TRP A 88 3.45 -5.71 -1.90
N PRO A 89 4.62 -5.98 -2.53
CA PRO A 89 4.80 -5.85 -3.98
C PRO A 89 3.92 -6.76 -4.83
N ILE A 90 3.49 -7.90 -4.29
CA ILE A 90 2.64 -8.84 -5.00
C ILE A 90 1.46 -9.12 -4.08
N TYR A 91 0.25 -8.79 -4.55
CA TYR A 91 -0.97 -8.99 -3.78
C TYR A 91 -1.24 -10.49 -3.56
N ARG A 92 -1.34 -11.26 -4.65
CA ARG A 92 -1.32 -12.73 -4.65
C ARG A 92 -0.34 -13.22 -5.71
N ASP A 93 0.52 -14.15 -5.35
CA ASP A 93 1.56 -14.62 -6.27
C ASP A 93 1.10 -15.84 -7.07
N TYR A 94 0.90 -15.65 -8.37
CA TYR A 94 0.54 -16.71 -9.32
C TYR A 94 1.75 -17.23 -10.12
N TRP A 95 2.93 -16.69 -9.87
CA TRP A 95 4.14 -16.90 -10.69
C TRP A 95 5.31 -17.52 -9.92
N ASP A 96 5.18 -17.73 -8.62
CA ASP A 96 6.25 -18.24 -7.74
C ASP A 96 7.48 -17.31 -7.78
N TRP A 97 7.23 -16.01 -7.66
CA TRP A 97 8.22 -14.94 -7.74
C TRP A 97 8.73 -14.50 -6.36
N ILE A 98 7.97 -14.75 -5.30
CA ILE A 98 8.34 -14.47 -3.91
C ILE A 98 7.85 -15.58 -2.98
N ALA A 99 8.46 -15.68 -1.79
CA ALA A 99 8.11 -16.73 -0.83
C ALA A 99 6.76 -16.52 -0.13
N ASN A 100 6.41 -15.27 0.18
CA ASN A 100 5.16 -14.88 0.84
C ASN A 100 4.61 -13.65 0.12
N ASP A 101 3.36 -13.73 -0.33
CA ASP A 101 2.64 -12.60 -0.93
C ASP A 101 1.89 -11.76 0.11
N GLY A 102 1.25 -10.69 -0.36
CA GLY A 102 0.53 -9.76 0.48
C GLY A 102 -0.67 -10.42 1.13
N TYR A 103 -1.51 -11.11 0.36
CA TYR A 103 -2.81 -11.58 0.79
C TYR A 103 -2.75 -12.86 1.64
N ASP A 104 -2.01 -13.88 1.21
CA ASP A 104 -1.93 -15.17 1.88
C ASP A 104 -0.75 -15.22 2.86
N GLY A 105 0.38 -14.61 2.50
CA GLY A 105 1.59 -14.64 3.34
C GLY A 105 1.62 -13.61 4.46
N TYR A 106 1.10 -12.40 4.22
CA TYR A 106 1.14 -11.31 5.19
C TYR A 106 -0.24 -10.80 5.63
N TYR A 107 -1.31 -11.39 5.11
CA TYR A 107 -2.70 -11.03 5.40
C TYR A 107 -3.02 -9.54 5.14
N GLN A 108 -2.34 -8.96 4.16
CA GLN A 108 -2.46 -7.58 3.69
C GLN A 108 -3.37 -7.53 2.46
N ASP A 109 -4.68 -7.49 2.68
CA ASP A 109 -5.71 -7.45 1.63
C ASP A 109 -5.83 -6.06 0.96
N SER A 110 -4.72 -5.59 0.37
CA SER A 110 -4.58 -4.24 -0.17
C SER A 110 -5.54 -3.93 -1.33
N GLN A 111 -5.81 -4.89 -2.20
CA GLN A 111 -6.84 -4.73 -3.22
C GLN A 111 -8.23 -4.70 -2.57
N GLY A 112 -8.54 -5.62 -1.64
CA GLY A 112 -9.81 -5.62 -0.93
C GLY A 112 -10.14 -4.31 -0.23
N TRP A 113 -9.15 -3.57 0.29
CA TRP A 113 -9.38 -2.24 0.88
C TRP A 113 -9.88 -1.22 -0.15
N MET A 114 -9.35 -1.23 -1.38
CA MET A 114 -9.81 -0.36 -2.46
C MET A 114 -11.22 -0.74 -2.92
N TRP A 115 -11.51 -2.05 -3.04
CA TRP A 115 -12.84 -2.55 -3.40
C TRP A 115 -13.92 -2.26 -2.35
N LYS A 116 -13.52 -2.12 -1.09
CA LYS A 116 -14.40 -1.76 0.05
C LYS A 116 -14.40 -0.27 0.37
N ASP A 117 -13.85 0.56 -0.51
CA ASP A 117 -13.82 2.02 -0.33
C ASP A 117 -13.16 2.49 0.99
N SER A 118 -12.28 1.67 1.57
CA SER A 118 -11.70 1.88 2.91
C SER A 118 -10.32 2.53 2.88
N ILE A 119 -9.86 2.96 1.71
CA ILE A 119 -8.58 3.63 1.50
C ILE A 119 -8.65 4.53 0.26
N ASP A 120 -7.88 5.62 0.23
CA ASP A 120 -7.86 6.54 -0.92
C ASP A 120 -6.82 6.15 -1.96
N ALA A 121 -5.65 5.69 -1.50
CA ALA A 121 -4.58 5.25 -2.38
C ALA A 121 -3.72 4.16 -1.77
N ILE A 122 -3.09 3.34 -2.61
CA ILE A 122 -2.05 2.39 -2.20
C ILE A 122 -0.74 2.65 -2.94
N ALA A 123 0.36 2.33 -2.27
CA ALA A 123 1.71 2.38 -2.80
C ALA A 123 2.34 0.98 -2.75
N PRO A 124 2.15 0.12 -3.77
CA PRO A 124 2.76 -1.21 -3.79
C PRO A 124 4.28 -1.09 -3.87
N MET A 125 4.99 -1.77 -2.98
CA MET A 125 6.44 -1.64 -2.79
C MET A 125 7.24 -2.45 -3.83
N LEU A 126 7.14 -2.08 -5.11
CA LEU A 126 7.73 -2.78 -6.27
C LEU A 126 9.24 -2.59 -6.41
N TYR A 127 9.98 -2.85 -5.33
CA TYR A 127 11.44 -2.72 -5.26
C TYR A 127 12.11 -3.84 -4.46
N THR A 128 11.45 -4.99 -4.35
CA THR A 128 12.10 -6.24 -3.91
C THR A 128 13.00 -6.78 -5.00
N VAL A 129 13.87 -7.75 -4.71
CA VAL A 129 14.74 -8.38 -5.73
C VAL A 129 13.94 -8.85 -6.96
N SER A 130 12.73 -9.37 -6.74
CA SER A 130 11.86 -9.87 -7.83
C SER A 130 11.33 -8.76 -8.74
N THR A 131 11.29 -7.50 -8.31
CA THR A 131 10.72 -6.38 -9.10
C THR A 131 11.77 -5.33 -9.47
N LYS A 132 12.76 -5.13 -8.60
CA LYS A 132 13.89 -4.23 -8.81
C LYS A 132 14.73 -4.63 -10.02
N ASP A 133 15.06 -5.91 -10.15
CA ASP A 133 15.97 -6.38 -11.20
C ASP A 133 15.25 -6.86 -12.48
N TYR A 134 13.93 -6.95 -12.44
CA TYR A 134 13.10 -7.48 -13.53
C TYR A 134 12.02 -6.45 -13.94
N PRO A 135 12.30 -5.58 -14.93
CA PRO A 135 11.38 -4.52 -15.33
C PRO A 135 10.08 -5.05 -15.96
N ASP A 136 10.11 -6.22 -16.56
CA ASP A 136 8.94 -6.95 -17.06
C ASP A 136 8.00 -7.35 -15.92
N ARG A 137 8.56 -7.83 -14.79
CA ARG A 137 7.78 -8.16 -13.59
C ARG A 137 7.22 -6.91 -12.93
N PHE A 138 7.99 -5.82 -12.91
CA PHE A 138 7.50 -4.52 -12.47
C PHE A 138 6.27 -4.09 -13.30
N ASP A 139 6.32 -4.17 -14.63
CA ASP A 139 5.19 -3.83 -15.51
C ASP A 139 3.95 -4.69 -15.23
N VAL A 140 4.11 -6.01 -15.14
CA VAL A 140 3.02 -6.93 -14.79
C VAL A 140 2.35 -6.54 -13.49
N LEU A 141 3.11 -6.25 -12.44
CA LEU A 141 2.56 -5.95 -11.12
C LEU A 141 1.93 -4.56 -11.04
N VAL A 142 2.49 -3.56 -11.72
CA VAL A 142 1.81 -2.25 -11.80
C VAL A 142 0.44 -2.41 -12.46
N ARG A 143 0.36 -3.14 -13.57
CA ARG A 143 -0.91 -3.36 -14.28
C ARG A 143 -1.90 -4.14 -13.44
N ASP A 144 -1.44 -5.14 -12.69
CA ASP A 144 -2.29 -5.88 -11.74
C ASP A 144 -2.95 -4.94 -10.73
N PHE A 145 -2.17 -4.13 -10.01
CA PHE A 145 -2.73 -3.17 -9.05
C PHE A 145 -3.63 -2.13 -9.70
N VAL A 146 -3.24 -1.55 -10.84
CA VAL A 146 -4.06 -0.55 -11.53
C VAL A 146 -5.39 -1.15 -12.02
N SER A 147 -5.39 -2.39 -12.54
CA SER A 147 -6.62 -3.05 -12.99
C SER A 147 -7.60 -3.36 -11.84
N ASN A 148 -7.09 -3.45 -10.61
CA ASN A 148 -7.87 -3.73 -9.40
C ASN A 148 -8.07 -2.48 -8.53
N ALA A 149 -7.81 -1.29 -9.06
CA ALA A 149 -7.81 -0.05 -8.29
C ALA A 149 -9.19 0.37 -7.80
N ASN A 150 -10.28 -0.08 -8.43
CA ASN A 150 -11.66 0.28 -8.08
C ASN A 150 -11.84 1.79 -7.84
N GLU A 151 -11.45 2.59 -8.84
CA GLU A 151 -11.40 4.07 -8.81
C GLU A 151 -10.36 4.68 -7.87
N ARG A 152 -9.81 3.94 -6.90
CA ARG A 152 -8.77 4.42 -5.99
C ARG A 152 -7.44 4.65 -6.68
N HIS A 153 -6.58 5.42 -6.04
CA HIS A 153 -5.28 5.75 -6.62
C HIS A 153 -4.25 4.65 -6.36
N VAL A 154 -3.43 4.37 -7.38
CA VAL A 154 -2.28 3.47 -7.26
C VAL A 154 -1.02 4.25 -7.60
N CYS A 155 -0.09 4.29 -6.64
CA CYS A 155 1.19 4.98 -6.76
C CYS A 155 2.35 3.99 -6.56
N PRO A 156 2.77 3.25 -7.60
CA PRO A 156 3.78 2.21 -7.45
C PRO A 156 5.08 2.73 -6.84
N GLY A 157 5.58 2.00 -5.85
CA GLY A 157 6.84 2.25 -5.19
C GLY A 157 8.01 1.87 -6.10
N ILE A 158 8.92 2.81 -6.34
CA ILE A 158 10.13 2.61 -7.14
C ILE A 158 11.33 2.93 -6.27
N THR A 159 12.29 2.02 -6.12
CA THR A 159 13.49 2.37 -5.35
C THR A 159 14.41 3.34 -6.09
N ALA A 160 15.10 4.21 -5.37
CA ALA A 160 16.23 5.00 -5.87
C ALA A 160 17.57 4.25 -5.76
N ASP A 161 17.58 2.99 -5.31
CA ASP A 161 18.77 2.14 -5.24
C ASP A 161 19.14 1.56 -6.61
N TYR A 162 19.27 2.43 -7.61
CA TYR A 162 19.79 2.10 -8.93
C TYR A 162 21.09 2.86 -9.16
N ASP A 163 22.02 2.20 -9.82
CA ASP A 163 23.30 2.75 -10.26
C ASP A 163 23.16 3.69 -11.47
N SER A 164 22.00 3.69 -12.13
CA SER A 164 21.64 4.60 -13.22
C SER A 164 20.22 5.13 -13.06
N PHE A 165 20.06 6.45 -13.29
CA PHE A 165 18.76 7.12 -13.28
C PHE A 165 17.82 6.59 -14.37
N ASP A 166 18.35 6.08 -15.49
CA ASP A 166 17.54 5.52 -16.58
C ASP A 166 16.65 4.35 -16.10
N ARG A 167 17.11 3.59 -15.09
CA ARG A 167 16.31 2.51 -14.48
C ARG A 167 15.13 3.05 -13.69
N ILE A 168 15.29 4.20 -13.04
CA ILE A 168 14.19 4.90 -12.37
C ILE A 168 13.24 5.47 -13.42
N TRP A 169 13.77 6.18 -14.42
CA TRP A 169 13.00 6.76 -15.51
C TRP A 169 12.13 5.71 -16.20
N SER A 170 12.70 4.58 -16.59
CA SER A 170 11.94 3.53 -17.30
C SER A 170 10.74 3.03 -16.50
N ARG A 171 10.83 2.98 -15.16
CA ARG A 171 9.76 2.54 -14.27
C ARG A 171 8.67 3.60 -14.09
N ILE A 172 9.05 4.88 -14.10
CA ILE A 172 8.08 5.98 -14.16
C ILE A 172 7.27 5.88 -15.45
N GLU A 173 7.92 5.63 -16.58
CA GLU A 173 7.23 5.49 -17.88
C GLU A 173 6.33 4.25 -17.92
N ILE A 174 6.77 3.12 -17.37
CA ILE A 174 5.92 1.93 -17.20
C ILE A 174 4.67 2.28 -16.37
N ALA A 175 4.85 2.96 -15.23
CA ALA A 175 3.73 3.34 -14.37
C ALA A 175 2.73 4.27 -15.09
N ARG A 176 3.23 5.25 -15.83
CA ARG A 176 2.40 6.14 -16.67
C ARG A 176 1.64 5.37 -17.75
N GLN A 177 2.31 4.48 -18.47
CA GLN A 177 1.70 3.67 -19.53
C GLN A 177 0.67 2.67 -19.00
N ALA A 178 0.83 2.22 -17.76
CA ALA A 178 -0.14 1.37 -17.08
C ALA A 178 -1.36 2.13 -16.55
N GLY A 179 -1.32 3.47 -16.50
CA GLY A 179 -2.41 4.31 -15.98
C GLY A 179 -2.37 4.50 -14.46
N ALA A 180 -1.22 4.31 -13.82
CA ALA A 180 -1.06 4.62 -12.40
C ALA A 180 -1.28 6.12 -12.13
N SER A 181 -1.89 6.44 -10.99
CA SER A 181 -2.20 7.80 -10.55
C SER A 181 -0.96 8.62 -10.18
N GLY A 182 0.14 7.94 -9.87
CA GLY A 182 1.41 8.56 -9.50
C GLY A 182 2.51 7.53 -9.30
N GLN A 183 3.58 7.92 -8.62
CA GLN A 183 4.70 7.06 -8.24
C GLN A 183 5.23 7.48 -6.87
N ALA A 184 5.78 6.53 -6.09
CA ALA A 184 6.45 6.82 -4.82
C ALA A 184 7.92 6.39 -4.91
N ILE A 185 8.87 7.32 -4.76
CA ILE A 185 10.30 7.00 -4.89
C ILE A 185 10.94 6.68 -3.53
N PHE A 186 11.45 5.46 -3.36
CA PHE A 186 12.07 4.97 -2.13
C PHE A 186 13.61 4.81 -2.25
N SER A 187 14.44 5.68 -1.69
CA SER A 187 14.15 6.63 -0.64
C SER A 187 14.89 7.94 -0.87
N TYR A 188 14.43 8.97 -0.17
CA TYR A 188 15.05 10.28 -0.12
C TYR A 188 16.59 10.21 0.08
N SER A 189 17.07 9.38 1.00
CA SER A 189 18.51 9.27 1.28
C SER A 189 19.31 8.70 0.11
N LEU A 190 18.71 7.80 -0.68
CA LEU A 190 19.32 7.26 -1.88
C LEU A 190 19.32 8.27 -3.03
N ILE A 191 18.24 9.04 -3.20
CA ILE A 191 18.21 10.17 -4.16
C ILE A 191 19.34 11.16 -3.83
N ASN A 192 19.47 11.54 -2.56
CA ASN A 192 20.56 12.41 -2.09
C ASN A 192 21.95 11.80 -2.35
N LYS A 193 22.12 10.51 -2.05
CA LYS A 193 23.40 9.82 -2.24
C LYS A 193 23.84 9.80 -3.70
N TRP A 194 22.90 9.54 -4.61
CA TRP A 194 23.18 9.45 -6.04
C TRP A 194 23.18 10.80 -6.76
N GLY A 195 22.61 11.84 -6.14
CA GLY A 195 22.53 13.19 -6.72
C GLY A 195 21.40 13.37 -7.73
N TYR A 196 20.39 12.48 -7.75
CA TYR A 196 19.38 12.39 -8.82
C TYR A 196 18.32 13.50 -8.87
N TRP A 197 18.43 14.55 -8.06
CA TRP A 197 17.41 15.61 -8.00
C TRP A 197 17.26 16.38 -9.31
N ASP A 198 18.38 16.68 -9.97
CA ASP A 198 18.36 17.43 -11.23
C ASP A 198 17.85 16.56 -12.39
N GLU A 199 18.10 15.25 -12.35
CA GLU A 199 17.59 14.29 -13.32
C GLU A 199 16.07 14.15 -13.21
N PHE A 200 15.51 14.09 -12.00
CA PHE A 200 14.06 14.16 -11.80
C PHE A 200 13.48 15.47 -12.33
N ARG A 201 14.07 16.61 -11.93
CA ARG A 201 13.58 17.95 -12.27
C ARG A 201 13.65 18.23 -13.77
N ASN A 202 14.73 17.86 -14.44
CA ASN A 202 14.95 18.15 -15.86
C ASN A 202 14.43 17.04 -16.77
N GLY A 203 14.10 15.89 -16.21
CA GLY A 203 13.65 14.71 -16.94
C GLY A 203 12.16 14.43 -16.76
N PRO A 204 11.77 13.31 -16.11
CA PRO A 204 10.39 12.84 -16.10
C PRO A 204 9.44 13.81 -15.41
N TYR A 205 9.91 14.69 -14.52
CA TYR A 205 9.08 15.68 -13.81
C TYR A 205 9.35 17.13 -14.22
N ALA A 206 9.88 17.35 -15.44
CA ALA A 206 10.10 18.69 -15.98
C ALA A 206 8.81 19.49 -16.20
N ILE A 207 7.69 18.80 -16.35
CA ILE A 207 6.37 19.39 -16.47
C ILE A 207 5.59 19.02 -15.19
N PRO A 208 5.07 20.00 -14.44
CA PRO A 208 4.18 19.74 -13.33
C PRO A 208 2.97 18.91 -13.78
N ALA A 209 2.65 17.85 -13.04
CA ALA A 209 1.47 17.05 -13.28
C ALA A 209 0.25 17.66 -12.56
N ASP A 210 -0.92 17.48 -13.14
CA ASP A 210 -2.17 17.72 -12.43
C ASP A 210 -2.37 16.62 -11.37
N VAL A 211 -2.86 17.00 -10.19
CA VAL A 211 -3.22 16.04 -9.15
C VAL A 211 -4.49 15.30 -9.60
N PRO A 212 -4.47 13.96 -9.70
CA PRO A 212 -5.66 13.22 -10.10
C PRO A 212 -6.82 13.48 -9.13
N PRO A 213 -8.06 13.67 -9.61
CA PRO A 213 -9.20 13.88 -8.73
C PRO A 213 -9.50 12.63 -7.91
N MET A 214 -10.12 12.82 -6.75
CA MET A 214 -10.68 11.75 -5.92
C MET A 214 -12.21 11.88 -5.91
N PRO A 215 -12.93 11.36 -6.93
CA PRO A 215 -14.38 11.57 -7.06
C PRO A 215 -15.23 10.97 -5.92
N TRP A 216 -14.65 10.15 -5.04
CA TRP A 216 -15.31 9.58 -3.87
C TRP A 216 -15.20 10.44 -2.60
N LYS A 217 -14.50 11.58 -2.67
CA LYS A 217 -14.40 12.58 -1.60
C LYS A 217 -15.22 13.82 -1.92
#